data_AF-A0A946HJU9-F1
#
_entry.id   AF-A0A946HJU9-F1
#
_cell.length_a   1.000
_cell.length_b   1.000
_cell.length_c   1.000
_cell.angle_alpha   90.00
_cell.angle_beta   90.00
_cell.angle_gamma   90.00
#
_symmetry.space_group_name_H-M   'P 1'
#
loop_
_entity.id
_entity.type
_entity.pdbx_description
1 polymer ?
#
loop_
_entity_poly.entity_id
_entity_poly.type
_entity_poly.pdbx_seq_one_letter_code
_entity_poly.pdbx_strand_id
1 'polypeptide(L)' 'MRRKIAAGNWKMNGTLTQLDQLNALAKHHPAPLVDIILCPPNTLLAPAAAQTAATSI' A
#
# COMPACT_ATOMS: atom_id res chain seq x y z
N MET A 1 -10.32 17.50 14.95
CA MET A 1 -8.93 17.31 14.45
C MET A 1 -8.99 16.73 13.05
N ARG A 2 -8.03 17.02 12.16
CA ARG A 2 -8.00 16.45 10.79
C ARG A 2 -7.37 15.05 10.81
N ARG A 3 -7.91 14.13 10.00
CA ARG A 3 -7.32 12.80 9.79
C ARG A 3 -5.98 12.95 9.07
N LYS A 4 -4.93 12.30 9.58
CA LYS A 4 -3.59 12.31 8.98
C LYS A 4 -3.47 11.16 7.98
N ILE A 5 -2.79 11.42 6.87
CA ILE A 5 -2.64 10.47 5.76
C ILE A 5 -1.18 10.45 5.31
N ALA A 6 -0.64 9.27 5.04
CA ALA A 6 0.60 9.05 4.33
C ALA A 6 0.29 8.34 3.00
N ALA A 7 0.49 9.04 1.88
CA ALA A 7 0.18 8.52 0.55
C ALA A 7 1.46 8.26 -0.28
N GLY A 8 1.63 7.04 -0.77
CA GLY A 8 2.74 6.63 -1.64
C GLY A 8 2.31 6.55 -3.10
N ASN A 9 2.60 7.59 -3.90
CA ASN A 9 2.38 7.57 -5.34
C ASN A 9 3.57 6.92 -6.07
N TRP A 10 3.37 5.72 -6.58
CA TRP A 10 4.42 4.97 -7.30
C TRP A 10 4.59 5.46 -8.74
N LYS A 11 3.69 6.30 -9.24
CA LYS A 11 3.66 6.76 -10.65
C LYS A 11 3.64 5.54 -11.56
N MET A 12 4.51 5.51 -12.58
CA MET A 12 4.65 4.39 -13.51
C MET A 12 5.81 3.45 -13.10
N ASN A 13 6.01 3.25 -11.79
CA ASN A 13 7.05 2.37 -11.25
C ASN A 13 6.45 1.18 -10.52
N GLY A 14 7.17 0.05 -10.58
CA GLY A 14 6.81 -1.18 -9.91
C GLY A 14 6.68 -2.35 -10.87
N THR A 15 6.75 -3.55 -10.31
CA THR A 15 6.53 -4.83 -10.96
C THR A 15 5.72 -5.70 -10.02
N LEU A 16 5.18 -6.82 -10.51
CA LEU A 16 4.38 -7.74 -9.67
C LEU A 16 5.17 -8.26 -8.46
N THR A 17 6.46 -8.57 -8.64
CA THR A 17 7.33 -9.05 -7.56
C THR A 17 7.59 -7.98 -6.49
N GLN A 18 7.56 -6.70 -6.85
CA GLN A 18 7.73 -5.61 -5.89
C GLN A 18 6.51 -5.39 -5.00
N LEU A 19 5.35 -6.00 -5.30
CA LEU A 19 4.17 -5.93 -4.43
C LEU A 19 4.39 -6.63 -3.07
N ASP A 20 5.41 -7.48 -2.94
CA ASP A 20 5.82 -8.05 -1.64
C ASP A 20 6.23 -6.98 -0.62
N GLN A 21 6.61 -5.78 -1.08
CA GLN A 21 6.87 -4.64 -0.20
C GLN A 21 5.61 -4.18 0.56
N LEU A 22 4.41 -4.45 0.04
CA LEU A 22 3.15 -4.13 0.73
C LEU A 22 3.00 -4.97 2.00
N ASN A 23 3.28 -6.26 1.92
CA ASN A 23 3.28 -7.14 3.10
C ASN A 23 4.30 -6.68 4.14
N ALA A 24 5.48 -6.25 3.69
CA ALA A 24 6.48 -5.67 4.59
C ALA A 24 5.95 -4.41 5.27
N LEU A 25 5.29 -3.50 4.53
CA LEU A 25 4.72 -2.28 5.07
C LEU A 25 3.62 -2.57 6.12
N ALA A 26 2.71 -3.50 5.83
CA ALA A 26 1.68 -3.95 6.77
C ALA A 26 2.29 -4.51 8.06
N LYS A 27 3.33 -5.33 7.95
CA LYS A 27 4.01 -5.95 9.09
C LYS A 27 4.71 -4.91 9.98
N HIS A 28 5.30 -3.87 9.39
CA HIS A 28 5.95 -2.80 10.16
C HIS A 28 4.94 -1.85 10.80
N HIS A 29 3.72 -1.77 10.26
CA HIS A 29 2.66 -0.91 10.75
C HIS A 29 1.37 -1.70 11.01
N PRO A 30 1.34 -2.60 12.03
CA PRO A 30 0.16 -3.40 12.35
C PRO A 30 -1.00 -2.55 12.91
N ALA A 31 -0.70 -1.38 13.49
CA ALA A 31 -1.68 -0.44 14.02
C ALA A 31 -1.25 1.01 13.71
N PRO A 32 -1.36 1.47 12.45
CA PRO A 32 -0.90 2.80 12.07
C PRO A 32 -1.79 3.89 12.69
N LEU A 33 -1.17 4.97 13.15
CA LEU A 33 -1.88 6.14 13.71
C LEU A 33 -2.41 7.09 12.62
N VAL A 34 -2.14 6.78 11.36
CA VAL A 34 -2.51 7.55 10.16
C VAL A 34 -3.03 6.58 9.10
N ASP A 35 -3.78 7.08 8.13
CA ASP A 35 -4.13 6.24 6.98
C ASP A 35 -2.91 6.09 6.08
N ILE A 36 -2.62 4.86 5.69
CA ILE A 36 -1.60 4.55 4.69
C ILE A 36 -2.34 4.28 3.40
N ILE A 37 -1.98 4.99 2.34
CA ILE A 37 -2.59 4.85 1.01
C ILE A 37 -1.48 4.60 -0.01
N LEU A 38 -1.69 3.65 -0.90
CA LEU A 38 -0.80 3.41 -2.02
C LEU A 38 -1.50 3.65 -3.36
N CYS A 39 -0.79 4.32 -4.27
CA CYS A 39 -1.23 4.57 -5.64
C CYS A 39 -0.24 3.92 -6.63
N PRO A 40 -0.34 2.60 -6.85
CA PRO A 40 0.45 1.90 -7.87
C PRO A 40 -0.02 2.28 -9.30
N PRO A 41 0.79 2.01 -10.34
CA PRO A 41 0.31 2.12 -11.73
C PRO A 41 -0.90 1.21 -11.97
N ASN A 42 -1.76 1.58 -12.93
CA ASN A 42 -3.03 0.89 -13.18
C ASN A 42 -2.91 -0.62 -13.37
N THR A 43 -1.84 -1.08 -14.03
CA THR A 43 -1.55 -2.51 -14.26
C THR A 43 -1.30 -3.30 -12.98
N LEU A 44 -0.95 -2.62 -11.89
CA LEU A 44 -0.66 -3.23 -10.59
C LEU A 44 -1.77 -3.00 -9.56
N LEU A 45 -2.84 -2.26 -9.89
CA LEU A 45 -3.88 -1.88 -8.93
C LEU A 45 -4.69 -3.09 -8.43
N ALA A 46 -5.17 -3.94 -9.34
CA ALA A 46 -5.89 -5.17 -8.98
C ALA A 46 -5.02 -6.17 -8.18
N PRO A 47 -3.78 -6.52 -8.60
CA PRO A 47 -2.96 -7.44 -7.80
C PRO A 47 -2.53 -6.83 -6.46
N ALA A 48 -2.26 -5.52 -6.37
CA ALA A 48 -1.96 -4.86 -5.10
C ALA A 48 -3.14 -4.97 -4.13
N ALA A 49 -4.36 -4.69 -4.59
CA ALA A 49 -5.57 -4.82 -3.76
C ALA A 49 -5.83 -6.27 -3.31
N ALA A 50 -5.60 -7.25 -4.19
CA ALA A 50 -5.71 -8.66 -3.83
C ALA A 50 -4.69 -9.05 -2.75
N GLN A 51 -3.46 -8.53 -2.82
CA GLN A 51 -2.39 -8.84 -1.88
C GLN A 51 -2.61 -8.21 -0.50
N THR A 52 -3.22 -7.02 -0.42
CA THR A 52 -3.41 -6.31 0.85
C THR A 52 -4.76 -6.54 1.52
N ALA A 53 -5.67 -7.31 0.91
CA ALA A 53 -7.04 -7.51 1.39
C ALA A 53 -7.18 -7.99 2.85
N ALA A 54 -6.15 -8.64 3.40
CA ALA A 54 -6.12 -9.13 4.78
C ALA A 54 -5.14 -8.36 5.69
N THR A 55 -4.73 -7.15 5.29
CA THR A 55 -3.68 -6.38 5.97
C THR A 55 -4.18 -5.06 6.56
N SER A 56 -3.32 -4.37 7.33
CA SER A 56 -3.60 -3.07 7.95
C SER A 56 -3.46 -1.87 7.00
N ILE A 57 -3.14 -2.11 5.73
CA ILE A 57 -2.91 -1.10 4.68
C ILE A 57 -3.70 -1.40 3.40
#